data_AF-A0A8J6XJK1-F1
#
_entry.id   AF-A0A8J6XJK1-F1
#
_cell.length_a   1.000
_cell.length_b   1.000
_cell.length_c   1.000
_cell.angle_alpha   90.00
_cell.angle_beta   90.00
_cell.angle_gamma   90.00
#
_symmetry.space_group_name_H-M   'P 1'
#
loop_
_entity.id
_entity.type
_entity.pdbx_description
1 polymer ?
#
loop_
_entity_poly.entity_id
_entity_poly.type
_entity_poly.pdbx_seq_one_letter_code
_entity_poly.pdbx_strand_id
1 'polypeptide(L)' 'MNDNLPDRLLRLMSDGCWHSSKELVEKVSHRFSATIHILKKQGYKFDKRRIEGQQHEYRLMI' A
#
# COMPACT_ATOMS: atom_id res chain seq x y z
N MET A 1 0.30 -1.84 -21.33
CA MET A 1 -0.47 -2.26 -20.14
C MET A 1 -0.72 -1.00 -19.32
N ASN A 2 -1.97 -0.57 -19.19
CA ASN A 2 -2.32 0.50 -18.27
C ASN A 2 -2.29 -0.10 -16.87
N ASP A 3 -1.12 -0.13 -16.23
CA ASP A 3 -1.01 -0.61 -14.85
C ASP A 3 -1.81 0.33 -13.95
N ASN A 4 -3.03 -0.08 -13.65
CA ASN A 4 -3.91 0.59 -12.73
C ASN A 4 -3.24 0.56 -11.34
N LEU A 5 -3.03 1.74 -10.74
CA LEU A 5 -2.34 1.88 -9.45
C LEU A 5 -2.86 0.95 -8.34
N PRO A 6 -4.18 0.73 -8.20
CA PRO A 6 -4.75 -0.25 -7.26
C PRO A 6 -4.24 -1.68 -7.49
N ASP A 7 -4.24 -2.15 -8.75
CA ASP A 7 -3.83 -3.52 -9.07
C ASP A 7 -2.34 -3.73 -8.81
N ARG A 8 -1.52 -2.72 -9.14
CA ARG A 8 -0.07 -2.74 -8.85
C ARG A 8 0.21 -2.76 -7.35
N LEU A 9 -0.54 -1.98 -6.57
CA LEU A 9 -0.42 -1.97 -5.11
C LEU A 9 -0.84 -3.31 -4.49
N LEU A 10 -1.98 -3.87 -4.93
CA LEU A 10 -2.46 -5.17 -4.44
C LEU A 10 -1.47 -6.28 -4.77
N ARG A 11 -0.93 -6.32 -5.99
CA ARG A 11 0.11 -7.29 -6.38
C ARG A 11 1.36 -7.17 -5.49
N LEU A 12 1.84 -5.96 -5.26
CA LEU A 12 3.02 -5.74 -4.41
C LEU A 12 2.78 -6.25 -2.97
N MET A 13 1.62 -5.94 -2.39
CA MET A 13 1.32 -6.26 -0.99
C MET A 13 0.68 -7.64 -0.78
N SER A 14 0.50 -8.42 -1.86
CA SER A 14 -0.10 -9.77 -1.82
C SER A 14 0.76 -10.80 -1.09
N ASP A 15 2.04 -10.48 -0.84
CA ASP A 15 2.92 -11.27 0.03
C ASP A 15 2.51 -11.22 1.51
N GLY A 16 1.57 -10.33 1.86
CA GLY A 16 1.14 -10.11 3.22
C GLY A 16 2.28 -9.64 4.13
N CYS A 17 3.31 -8.98 3.60
CA CYS A 17 4.39 -8.39 4.37
C CYS A 17 4.12 -6.92 4.71
N TRP A 18 4.95 -6.36 5.59
CA TRP A 18 4.96 -4.92 5.85
C TRP A 18 5.82 -4.22 4.79
N HIS A 19 5.26 -3.19 4.16
CA HIS A 19 5.96 -2.35 3.18
C HIS A 19 6.07 -0.92 3.68
N SER A 20 7.27 -0.35 3.58
CA SER A 20 7.52 1.02 4.00
C SER A 20 6.87 2.03 3.05
N SER A 21 6.50 3.21 3.55
CA SER A 21 6.04 4.32 2.70
C SER A 21 7.02 4.59 1.54
N LYS A 22 8.33 4.50 1.78
CA LYS A 22 9.36 4.72 0.76
C LYS A 22 9.27 3.69 -0.36
N GLU A 23 9.19 2.41 0.00
CA GLU A 23 9.03 1.33 -0.96
C GLU A 23 7.75 1.49 -1.79
N LEU A 24 6.62 1.84 -1.16
CA LEU A 24 5.34 2.03 -1.86
C LEU A 24 5.39 3.22 -2.83
N VAL A 25 6.12 4.28 -2.49
CA VAL A 25 6.35 5.42 -3.39
C VAL A 25 7.19 5.00 -4.59
N GLU A 26 8.30 4.31 -4.36
CA GLU A 26 9.24 3.87 -5.41
C GLU A 26 8.63 2.82 -6.35
N LYS A 27 7.93 1.82 -5.77
CA LYS A 27 7.40 0.68 -6.51
C LYS A 27 5.98 0.88 -7.04
N VAL A 28 5.21 1.86 -6.54
CA VAL A 28 3.83 2.11 -6.99
C VAL A 28 3.68 3.54 -7.47
N SER A 29 3.64 4.51 -6.55
CA SER A 29 3.49 5.95 -6.84
C SER A 29 3.43 6.76 -5.55
N HIS A 30 3.76 8.06 -5.61
CA HIS A 30 3.44 9.05 -4.56
C HIS A 30 1.96 9.09 -4.17
N ARG A 31 1.05 8.57 -5.02
CA ARG A 31 -0.39 8.49 -4.76
C ARG A 31 -0.83 7.21 -4.05
N PHE A 32 0.08 6.34 -3.60
CA PHE A 32 -0.27 5.05 -2.98
C PHE A 32 -1.26 5.19 -1.82
N SER A 33 -1.18 6.26 -1.02
CA SER A 33 -2.08 6.50 0.11
C SER A 33 -3.53 6.74 -0.34
N ALA A 34 -3.73 7.48 -1.44
CA ALA A 34 -5.04 7.66 -2.05
C ALA A 34 -5.55 6.34 -2.64
N THR A 35 -4.66 5.54 -3.24
CA THR A 35 -4.98 4.19 -3.73
C THR A 35 -5.45 3.27 -2.60
N ILE A 36 -4.75 3.24 -1.45
CA ILE A 36 -5.18 2.51 -0.24
C ILE A 36 -6.57 2.95 0.19
N HIS A 37 -6.85 4.27 0.19
CA HIS A 37 -8.16 4.78 0.57
C HIS A 37 -9.28 4.29 -0.34
N ILE A 38 -9.05 4.23 -1.66
CA ILE A 38 -9.99 3.67 -2.63
C ILE A 38 -10.21 2.17 -2.38
N LEU A 39 -9.13 1.41 -2.22
CA LEU A 39 -9.19 -0.04 -1.95
C LEU A 39 -9.92 -0.34 -0.64
N LYS A 40 -9.73 0.47 0.41
CA LYS A 40 -10.49 0.36 1.66
C LYS A 40 -11.99 0.49 1.45
N LYS A 41 -12.44 1.40 0.57
CA LYS A 41 -13.86 1.53 0.20
C LYS A 41 -14.39 0.33 -0.57
N GLN A 42 -13.51 -0.40 -1.25
CA GLN A 42 -13.83 -1.63 -1.97
C GLN A 42 -13.81 -2.89 -1.08
N GLY A 43 -13.53 -2.73 0.22
CA GLY A 43 -13.56 -3.82 1.20
C GLY A 43 -12.19 -4.40 1.57
N TYR A 44 -11.12 -3.96 0.93
CA TYR A 44 -9.76 -4.38 1.30
C TYR A 44 -9.35 -3.80 2.65
N LYS A 45 -8.72 -4.63 3.48
CA LYS A 45 -8.24 -4.22 4.80
C LYS A 45 -6.74 -3.98 4.75
N PHE A 46 -6.29 -2.91 5.40
CA PHE A 46 -4.88 -2.60 5.51
C PHE A 46 -4.55 -2.18 6.93
N ASP A 47 -3.50 -2.78 7.46
CA ASP A 47 -2.87 -2.32 8.68
C ASP A 47 -1.85 -1.22 8.38
N LYS A 48 -1.68 -0.33 9.35
CA LYS A 48 -0.69 0.74 9.34
C LYS A 48 0.01 0.77 10.68
N ARG A 49 1.34 0.73 10.68
CA ARG A 49 2.16 0.94 11.89
C ARG A 49 3.16 2.06 11.71
N ARG A 50 3.63 2.60 12.83
CA ARG A 50 4.74 3.56 12.89
C ARG A 50 5.97 2.79 13.35
N ILE A 51 7.10 2.96 12.66
CA ILE A 51 8.37 2.30 13.06
C ILE A 51 9.22 3.29 13.86
N GLU A 52 9.67 4.36 13.20
CA GLU A 52 10.56 5.36 13.79
C GLU A 52 10.29 6.74 13.16
N GLY A 53 10.33 7.81 13.96
CA GLY A 53 10.14 9.16 13.47
C GLY A 53 8.83 9.31 12.69
N GLN A 54 8.88 9.78 11.45
CA GLN A 54 7.71 9.92 10.56
C GLN A 54 7.52 8.73 9.60
N GLN A 55 8.24 7.63 9.83
CA GLN A 55 8.16 6.46 8.96
C GLN A 55 6.99 5.57 9.33
N HIS A 56 6.29 5.13 8.28
CA HIS A 56 5.14 4.25 8.38
C HIS A 56 5.34 3.03 7.49
N GLU A 57 4.74 1.94 7.93
CA GLU A 57 4.60 0.72 7.17
C GLU A 57 3.13 0.37 7.02
N TYR A 58 2.83 -0.30 5.91
CA TYR A 58 1.50 -0.76 5.56
C TYR A 58 1.55 -2.23 5.20
N ARG A 59 0.48 -2.95 5.53
CA ARG A 59 0.31 -4.37 5.20
C ARG A 59 -1.10 -4.60 4.67
N LEU A 60 -1.24 -5.39 3.61
CA LEU A 60 -2.54 -5.89 3.18
C LEU A 60 -2.97 -7.03 4.10
N MET A 61 -4.18 -6.91 4.65
CA MET A 61 -4.79 -7.92 5.50
C MET A 61 -5.67 -8.81 4.62
N ILE A 62 -5.11 -9.96 4.25
CA ILE A 62 -5.78 -11.07 3.55
C ILE A 62 -6.43 -12.03 4.53
#